data_AF-A0A948FG93-F1
#
_entry.id   AF-A0A948FG93-F1
#
_cell.length_a   1.000
_cell.length_b   1.000
_cell.length_c   1.000
_cell.angle_alpha   90.00
_cell.angle_beta   90.00
_cell.angle_gamma   90.00
#
_symmetry.space_group_name_H-M   'P 1'
#
loop_
_entity.id
_entity.type
_entity.pdbx_description
1 polymer ?
#
loop_
_entity_poly.entity_id
_entity_poly.type
_entity_poly.pdbx_seq_one_letter_code
_entity_poly.pdbx_strand_id
1 'polypeptide(L)'
;MTDFMTPKQRHRCMSRVRGRDTTPEIFIRKMLWAAGFRYRLKSKLPGKPDIVLKKHRAVIFVNGCFWHSHAGCPKSKLPTTRKEFWANKIAANVERDQRNIADLKKKGWRVAVVWECSIKNQESKKATVLSLFLSGGVRPSQVVDNPFN
;
A
#
# COMPACT_ATOMS: atom_id res chain seq x y z
N MET A 1 23.61 -1.47 7.90
CA MET A 1 23.69 -2.84 7.39
C MET A 1 24.34 -2.77 6.02
N THR A 2 25.63 -3.06 5.95
CA THR A 2 26.43 -3.07 4.72
C THR A 2 25.76 -3.95 3.67
N ASP A 3 25.84 -3.56 2.41
CA ASP A 3 25.28 -4.37 1.33
C ASP A 3 26.05 -5.68 1.19
N PHE A 4 25.49 -6.78 1.66
CA PHE A 4 26.09 -8.11 1.54
C PHE A 4 26.00 -8.69 0.12
N MET A 5 25.29 -8.01 -0.80
CA MET A 5 25.13 -8.46 -2.18
C MET A 5 26.18 -7.84 -3.09
N THR A 6 26.75 -8.66 -3.97
CA THR A 6 27.55 -8.15 -5.10
C THR A 6 26.68 -7.29 -6.03
N PRO A 7 27.27 -6.38 -6.83
CA PRO A 7 26.51 -5.55 -7.79
C PRO A 7 25.61 -6.37 -8.72
N LYS A 8 26.06 -7.55 -9.19
CA LYS A 8 25.28 -8.46 -10.03
C LYS A 8 24.09 -9.08 -9.28
N GLN A 9 24.29 -9.49 -8.03
CA GLN A 9 23.21 -10.00 -7.16
C GLN A 9 22.19 -8.91 -6.86
N ARG A 10 22.64 -7.69 -6.56
CA ARG A 10 21.77 -6.53 -6.32
C ARG A 10 20.98 -6.16 -7.56
N HIS A 11 21.61 -6.12 -8.74
CA HIS A 11 20.92 -5.89 -10.00
C HIS A 11 19.82 -6.94 -10.24
N ARG A 12 20.13 -8.24 -10.07
CA ARG A 12 19.16 -9.34 -10.19
C ARG A 12 18.04 -9.27 -9.14
N CYS A 13 18.34 -8.82 -7.93
CA CYS A 13 17.34 -8.63 -6.88
C CYS A 13 16.37 -7.50 -7.26
N MET A 14 16.91 -6.34 -7.63
CA MET A 14 16.14 -5.16 -8.05
C MET A 14 15.31 -5.44 -9.30
N SER A 15 15.81 -6.22 -10.26
CA SER A 15 15.07 -6.59 -11.47
C SER A 15 13.86 -7.49 -11.19
N ARG A 16 13.80 -8.14 -10.02
CA ARG A 16 12.68 -8.99 -9.59
C ARG A 16 11.66 -8.24 -8.74
N VAL A 17 11.95 -7.00 -8.33
CA VAL A 17 10.99 -6.14 -7.64
C VAL A 17 9.90 -5.76 -8.64
N ARG A 18 8.74 -6.41 -8.53
CA ARG A 18 7.58 -6.13 -9.39
C ARG A 18 6.85 -4.90 -8.87
N GLY A 19 6.41 -4.04 -9.80
CA GLY A 19 5.59 -2.87 -9.49
C GLY A 19 4.08 -3.14 -9.40
N ARG A 20 3.66 -4.39 -9.54
CA ARG A 20 2.25 -4.84 -9.45
C ARG A 20 2.19 -6.33 -9.16
N ASP A 21 1.02 -6.79 -8.72
CA ASP A 21 0.75 -8.21 -8.44
C ASP A 21 1.75 -8.77 -7.42
N THR A 22 2.12 -7.94 -6.45
CA THR A 22 2.96 -8.35 -5.33
C THR A 22 2.20 -9.31 -4.41
N THR A 23 2.91 -10.14 -3.65
CA THR A 23 2.31 -11.04 -2.65
C THR A 23 1.28 -10.35 -1.74
N PRO A 24 1.55 -9.16 -1.16
CA PRO A 24 0.55 -8.46 -0.35
C PRO A 24 -0.69 -8.02 -1.13
N GLU A 25 -0.55 -7.58 -2.39
CA GLU A 25 -1.70 -7.23 -3.23
C GLU A 25 -2.59 -8.45 -3.51
N ILE A 26 -1.97 -9.57 -3.92
CA ILE A 26 -2.69 -10.82 -4.24
C ILE A 26 -3.45 -11.31 -3.02
N PHE A 27 -2.87 -11.20 -1.84
CA PHE A 27 -3.51 -11.58 -0.58
C PHE A 27 -4.78 -10.77 -0.32
N ILE A 28 -4.71 -9.44 -0.38
CA ILE A 28 -5.89 -8.58 -0.17
C ILE A 28 -6.97 -8.85 -1.23
N ARG A 29 -6.55 -9.06 -2.48
CA ARG A 29 -7.45 -9.42 -3.59
C ARG A 29 -8.23 -10.71 -3.31
N LYS A 30 -7.56 -11.74 -2.79
CA LYS A 30 -8.20 -13.01 -2.40
C LYS A 30 -9.17 -12.80 -1.23
N MET A 31 -8.76 -12.04 -0.22
CA MET A 31 -9.62 -11.75 0.93
C MET A 31 -10.89 -10.99 0.54
N LEU A 32 -10.77 -9.93 -0.26
CA LEU A 32 -11.92 -9.15 -0.73
C LEU A 32 -12.89 -10.02 -1.52
N TRP A 33 -12.37 -10.93 -2.34
CA TRP A 33 -13.18 -11.87 -3.09
C TRP A 33 -13.93 -12.84 -2.16
N ALA A 34 -13.24 -13.43 -1.18
CA ALA A 34 -13.84 -14.31 -0.19
C ALA A 34 -14.93 -13.60 0.64
N ALA A 35 -14.75 -12.31 0.93
CA ALA A 35 -15.74 -11.47 1.61
C ALA A 35 -16.85 -10.95 0.68
N GLY A 36 -16.90 -11.37 -0.58
CA GLY A 36 -17.97 -11.02 -1.53
C GLY A 36 -17.83 -9.64 -2.20
N PHE A 37 -16.74 -8.93 -1.98
CA PHE A 37 -16.51 -7.62 -2.59
C PHE A 37 -16.02 -7.73 -4.03
N ARG A 38 -16.61 -6.91 -4.91
CA ARG A 38 -16.16 -6.75 -6.30
C ARG A 38 -15.29 -5.51 -6.44
N TYR A 39 -14.12 -5.68 -7.06
CA TYR A 39 -13.13 -4.63 -7.23
C TYR A 39 -12.58 -4.56 -8.66
N ARG A 40 -11.90 -3.46 -8.99
CA ARG A 40 -11.13 -3.27 -10.22
C ARG A 40 -9.68 -2.96 -9.87
N LEU A 41 -8.75 -3.47 -10.69
CA LEU A 41 -7.30 -3.26 -10.52
C LEU A 41 -6.77 -2.08 -11.34
N LYS A 42 -7.44 -1.74 -12.44
CA LYS A 42 -7.05 -0.64 -13.31
C LYS A 42 -7.99 0.54 -13.08
N SER A 43 -7.43 1.71 -12.79
CA SER A 43 -8.18 2.95 -12.74
C SER A 43 -7.36 4.14 -13.26
N LYS A 44 -8.06 5.16 -13.74
CA LYS A 44 -7.48 6.48 -14.10
C LYS A 44 -7.49 7.42 -12.89
N LEU A 45 -7.53 6.90 -11.67
CA LEU A 45 -7.57 7.69 -10.45
C LEU A 45 -6.15 8.16 -10.06
N PRO A 46 -6.04 9.30 -9.34
CA PRO A 46 -4.75 9.77 -8.81
C PRO A 46 -4.03 8.67 -8.02
N GLY A 47 -2.72 8.54 -8.22
CA GLY A 47 -1.90 7.51 -7.59
C GLY A 47 -2.06 6.08 -8.10
N LYS A 48 -2.96 5.83 -9.06
CA LYS A 48 -3.25 4.48 -9.59
C LYS A 48 -3.43 3.43 -8.48
N PRO A 49 -4.48 3.56 -7.65
CA PRO A 49 -4.72 2.65 -6.53
C PRO A 49 -4.74 1.19 -6.99
N ASP A 50 -4.17 0.30 -6.19
CA ASP A 50 -4.06 -1.14 -6.49
C ASP A 50 -5.43 -1.80 -6.61
N ILE A 51 -6.38 -1.35 -5.77
CA ILE A 51 -7.72 -1.92 -5.72
C ILE A 51 -8.75 -0.79 -5.60
N VAL A 52 -9.76 -0.85 -6.48
CA VAL A 52 -10.82 0.17 -6.56
C VAL A 52 -12.19 -0.50 -6.41
N LEU A 53 -12.93 -0.09 -5.38
CA LEU A 53 -14.28 -0.55 -5.08
C LEU A 53 -15.29 0.56 -5.42
N LYS A 54 -15.70 0.62 -6.69
CA LYS A 54 -16.57 1.69 -7.22
C LYS A 54 -17.91 1.81 -6.47
N LYS A 55 -18.57 0.67 -6.20
CA LYS A 55 -19.87 0.63 -5.48
C LYS A 55 -19.77 1.31 -4.11
N HIS A 56 -18.62 1.22 -3.47
CA HIS A 56 -18.36 1.69 -2.11
C HIS A 56 -17.65 3.06 -2.09
N ARG A 57 -17.39 3.68 -3.26
CA ARG A 57 -16.49 4.85 -3.41
C ARG A 57 -15.23 4.73 -2.55
N ALA A 58 -14.58 3.57 -2.61
CA ALA A 58 -13.39 3.26 -1.82
C ALA A 58 -12.24 2.80 -2.71
N VAL A 59 -11.02 3.16 -2.32
CA VAL A 59 -9.77 2.71 -2.93
C VAL A 59 -8.83 2.19 -1.84
N ILE A 60 -8.02 1.21 -2.20
CA ILE A 60 -7.01 0.61 -1.31
C ILE A 60 -5.65 0.72 -2.00
N PHE A 61 -4.69 1.28 -1.28
CA PHE A 61 -3.27 1.26 -1.62
C PHE A 61 -2.59 0.17 -0.80
N VAL A 62 -1.74 -0.62 -1.46
CA VAL A 62 -0.96 -1.70 -0.83
C VAL A 62 0.50 -1.28 -0.83
N ASN A 63 0.90 -0.61 0.24
CA ASN A 63 2.21 0.03 0.32
C ASN A 63 3.26 -0.93 0.89
N GLY A 64 4.37 -1.06 0.16
CA GLY A 64 5.59 -1.63 0.69
C GLY A 64 6.19 -0.72 1.77
N CYS A 65 6.55 -1.27 2.93
CA CYS A 65 7.02 -0.48 4.07
C CYS A 65 8.30 0.28 3.77
N PHE A 66 9.17 -0.29 2.94
CA PHE A 66 10.40 0.33 2.49
C PHE A 66 10.16 1.55 1.56
N TRP A 67 9.32 1.38 0.54
CA TRP A 67 9.16 2.36 -0.54
C TRP A 67 8.38 3.62 -0.14
N HIS A 68 7.48 3.46 0.84
CA HIS A 68 6.58 4.52 1.31
C HIS A 68 6.90 4.97 2.74
N SER A 69 8.02 4.52 3.32
CA SER A 69 8.49 4.92 4.66
C SER A 69 7.46 4.69 5.77
N HIS A 70 7.11 3.43 6.04
CA HIS A 70 6.21 3.12 7.17
C HIS A 70 6.87 3.51 8.50
N ALA A 71 6.26 4.47 9.22
CA ALA A 71 6.76 4.94 10.51
C ALA A 71 6.80 3.81 11.54
N GLY A 72 7.88 3.72 12.32
CA GLY A 72 8.05 2.69 13.36
C GLY A 72 8.26 1.26 12.83
N CYS A 73 8.35 1.04 11.52
CA CYS A 73 8.52 -0.29 10.95
C CYS A 73 10.00 -0.67 10.76
N PRO A 74 10.47 -1.84 11.25
CA PRO A 74 11.83 -2.30 10.99
C PRO A 74 12.15 -2.48 9.50
N LYS A 75 11.13 -2.65 8.65
CA LYS A 75 11.26 -2.84 7.20
C LYS A 75 11.37 -1.53 6.41
N SER A 76 11.19 -0.37 7.04
CA SER A 76 11.36 0.94 6.38
C SER A 76 12.78 1.52 6.53
N LYS A 77 13.71 0.77 7.11
CA LYS A 77 15.10 1.22 7.33
C LYS A 77 15.79 1.54 6.01
N LEU A 78 16.38 2.74 5.95
CA LEU A 78 17.19 3.16 4.82
C LEU A 78 18.46 2.30 4.69
N PRO A 79 18.87 1.94 3.45
CA PRO A 79 20.13 1.25 3.23
C PRO A 79 21.30 2.15 3.65
N THR A 80 22.38 1.58 4.19
CA THR A 80 23.57 2.37 4.55
C THR A 80 24.38 2.83 3.34
N THR A 81 24.14 2.25 2.17
CA THR A 81 24.77 2.62 0.90
C THR A 81 23.87 3.59 0.12
N ARG A 82 24.45 4.66 -0.46
CA ARG A 82 23.72 5.72 -1.19
C ARG A 82 22.57 6.34 -0.36
N LYS A 83 22.82 6.64 0.91
CA LYS A 83 21.82 7.13 1.88
C LYS A 83 21.03 8.33 1.35
N GLU A 84 21.72 9.37 0.87
CA GLU A 84 21.09 10.59 0.36
C GLU A 84 20.16 10.31 -0.82
N PHE A 85 20.60 9.48 -1.76
CA PHE A 85 19.78 9.06 -2.90
C PHE A 85 18.50 8.35 -2.43
N TRP A 86 18.61 7.41 -1.48
CA TRP A 86 17.44 6.69 -0.96
C TRP A 86 16.52 7.60 -0.15
N ALA A 87 17.07 8.48 0.69
CA ALA A 87 16.32 9.46 1.46
C ALA A 87 15.50 10.37 0.54
N ASN A 88 16.13 10.98 -0.46
CA ASN A 88 15.47 11.84 -1.43
C ASN A 88 14.40 11.09 -2.24
N LYS A 89 14.71 9.86 -2.69
CA LYS A 89 13.77 9.03 -3.45
C LYS A 89 12.53 8.66 -2.63
N ILE A 90 12.72 8.28 -1.38
CA ILE A 90 11.63 7.90 -0.48
C ILE A 90 10.80 9.13 -0.08
N ALA A 91 11.44 10.25 0.23
CA ALA A 91 10.75 11.51 0.51
C ALA A 91 9.85 11.93 -0.67
N ALA A 92 10.37 11.89 -1.90
CA ALA A 92 9.59 12.21 -3.10
C ALA A 92 8.41 11.24 -3.33
N ASN A 93 8.54 9.96 -2.94
CA ASN A 93 7.43 9.01 -3.00
C ASN A 93 6.34 9.37 -1.97
N VAL A 94 6.74 9.63 -0.72
CA VAL A 94 5.81 10.02 0.36
C VAL A 94 5.04 11.29 -0.02
N GLU A 95 5.73 12.31 -0.54
CA GLU A 95 5.10 13.55 -0.98
C GLU A 95 4.10 13.29 -2.13
N ARG A 96 4.46 12.43 -3.08
CA ARG A 96 3.56 12.03 -4.17
C ARG A 96 2.32 11.30 -3.63
N ASP A 97 2.48 10.41 -2.67
CA ASP A 97 1.36 9.68 -2.06
C ASP A 97 0.40 10.62 -1.33
N GLN A 98 0.94 11.57 -0.55
CA GLN A 98 0.14 12.57 0.15
C GLN A 98 -0.71 13.39 -0.84
N ARG A 99 -0.13 13.83 -1.96
CA ARG A 99 -0.86 14.53 -3.02
C ARG A 99 -1.95 13.67 -3.64
N ASN A 100 -1.65 12.43 -3.99
CA ASN A 100 -2.63 11.50 -4.57
C ASN A 100 -3.80 11.23 -3.62
N ILE A 101 -3.51 11.01 -2.34
CA ILE A 101 -4.52 10.80 -1.29
C ILE A 101 -5.39 12.05 -1.13
N ALA A 102 -4.80 13.24 -1.12
CA ALA A 102 -5.54 14.49 -1.04
C ALA A 102 -6.50 14.67 -2.24
N ASP A 103 -6.05 14.37 -3.46
CA ASP A 103 -6.88 14.46 -4.66
C ASP A 103 -8.01 13.44 -4.67
N LEU A 104 -7.76 12.22 -4.18
CA LEU A 104 -8.79 11.20 -4.00
C LEU A 104 -9.85 11.62 -3.00
N LYS A 105 -9.45 12.20 -1.86
CA LYS A 105 -10.36 12.75 -0.87
C LYS A 105 -11.23 13.87 -1.45
N LYS A 106 -10.63 14.82 -2.17
CA LYS A 106 -11.36 15.91 -2.85
C LYS A 106 -12.40 15.39 -3.83
N LYS A 107 -12.12 14.25 -4.48
CA LYS A 107 -13.05 13.55 -5.38
C LYS A 107 -14.08 12.67 -4.64
N GLY A 108 -14.13 12.72 -3.31
CA GLY A 108 -15.09 11.98 -2.47
C GLY A 108 -14.79 10.49 -2.35
N TRP A 109 -13.54 10.06 -2.57
CA TRP A 109 -13.12 8.68 -2.36
C TRP A 109 -12.66 8.44 -0.93
N ARG A 110 -13.07 7.30 -0.37
CA ARG A 110 -12.49 6.73 0.84
C ARG A 110 -11.18 6.05 0.47
N VAL A 111 -10.13 6.30 1.23
CA VAL A 111 -8.80 5.77 0.96
C VAL A 111 -8.34 4.91 2.12
N ALA A 112 -8.00 3.67 1.86
CA ALA A 112 -7.33 2.80 2.82
C ALA A 112 -5.88 2.58 2.38
N VAL A 113 -4.94 2.71 3.30
CA VAL A 113 -3.52 2.36 3.07
C VAL A 113 -3.23 1.11 3.88
N VAL A 114 -2.88 0.03 3.19
CA VAL A 114 -2.54 -1.25 3.79
C VAL A 114 -1.05 -1.46 3.63
N TRP A 115 -0.35 -1.70 4.73
CA TRP A 115 1.09 -1.89 4.73
C TRP A 115 1.47 -3.37 4.61
N GLU A 116 2.53 -3.68 3.86
CA GLU A 116 2.99 -5.06 3.69
C GLU A 116 3.32 -5.75 5.03
N CYS A 117 3.75 -5.00 6.05
CA CYS A 117 4.09 -5.57 7.35
C CYS A 117 2.85 -6.00 8.12
N SER A 118 1.72 -5.31 7.93
CA SER A 118 0.48 -5.62 8.63
C SER A 118 -0.29 -6.76 7.98
N ILE A 119 0.18 -7.33 6.87
CA ILE A 119 -0.45 -8.48 6.20
C ILE A 119 -0.06 -9.82 6.84
N LYS A 120 1.07 -9.91 7.54
CA LYS A 120 1.44 -11.13 8.28
C LYS A 120 0.61 -11.26 9.56
N ASN A 121 0.20 -12.48 9.91
CA ASN A 121 -0.32 -12.96 11.20
C ASN A 121 -1.82 -12.94 11.58
N GLN A 122 -2.78 -12.31 10.88
CA GLN A 122 -4.22 -12.41 11.27
C GLN A 122 -5.20 -12.25 10.09
N GLU A 123 -5.42 -13.29 9.28
CA GLU A 123 -6.32 -13.25 8.11
C GLU A 123 -7.77 -12.84 8.44
N SER A 124 -8.35 -13.40 9.50
CA SER A 124 -9.76 -13.23 9.87
C SER A 124 -10.08 -11.81 10.34
N LYS A 125 -9.29 -11.23 11.25
CA LYS A 125 -9.52 -9.86 11.74
C LYS A 125 -9.41 -8.82 10.62
N LYS A 126 -8.52 -9.06 9.67
CA LYS A 126 -8.26 -8.16 8.53
C LYS A 126 -9.44 -8.11 7.57
N ALA A 127 -10.13 -9.23 7.35
CA ALA A 127 -11.34 -9.26 6.53
C ALA A 127 -12.45 -8.41 7.17
N THR A 128 -12.62 -8.52 8.49
CA THR A 128 -13.62 -7.78 9.25
C THR A 128 -13.40 -6.27 9.17
N VAL A 129 -12.16 -5.78 9.34
CA VAL A 129 -11.93 -4.33 9.30
C VAL A 129 -12.08 -3.76 7.88
N LEU A 130 -11.65 -4.50 6.86
CA LEU A 130 -11.93 -4.12 5.46
C LEU A 130 -13.43 -4.10 5.19
N SER A 131 -14.19 -5.08 5.69
CA SER A 131 -15.65 -5.09 5.52
C SER A 131 -16.31 -3.89 6.21
N LEU A 132 -15.92 -3.56 7.44
CA LEU A 132 -16.42 -2.41 8.21
C LEU A 132 -16.11 -1.08 7.52
N PHE A 133 -14.90 -0.95 6.99
CA PHE A 133 -14.52 0.19 6.17
C PHE A 133 -15.40 0.29 4.93
N LEU A 134 -15.74 -0.82 4.27
CA LEU A 134 -16.48 -0.81 3.01
C LEU A 134 -18.00 -0.66 3.18
N SER A 135 -18.58 -1.19 4.26
CA SER A 135 -20.03 -1.22 4.52
C SER A 135 -20.63 0.09 5.05
N GLY A 136 -19.81 1.11 5.33
CA GLY A 136 -20.31 2.49 5.53
C GLY A 136 -20.17 3.07 6.94
N GLY A 137 -19.47 2.39 7.86
CA GLY A 137 -19.17 2.97 9.19
C GLY A 137 -18.17 4.15 9.16
N VAL A 138 -17.57 4.44 8.01
CA VAL A 138 -16.48 5.41 7.82
C VAL A 138 -16.87 6.42 6.75
N ARG A 139 -16.80 7.73 7.07
CA ARG A 139 -17.30 8.82 6.22
C ARG A 139 -16.53 8.92 4.89
N PRO A 140 -17.16 9.37 3.78
CA PRO A 140 -16.50 9.64 2.50
C PRO A 140 -15.51 10.81 2.58
N SER A 141 -14.36 10.60 3.21
CA SER A 141 -13.24 11.57 3.35
C SER A 141 -12.14 11.07 4.28
N GLN A 142 -12.37 9.98 5.03
CA GLN A 142 -11.38 9.43 5.95
C GLN A 142 -10.31 8.63 5.20
N VAL A 143 -9.07 8.81 5.66
CA VAL A 143 -7.97 7.88 5.38
C VAL A 143 -7.89 6.94 6.55
N VAL A 144 -7.95 5.65 6.28
CA VAL A 144 -7.59 4.63 7.26
C VAL A 144 -6.17 4.20 6.92
N ASP A 145 -5.22 4.70 7.71
CA ASP A 145 -3.84 4.23 7.66
C ASP A 145 -3.74 2.97 8.50
N ASN A 146 -3.32 1.88 7.86
CA ASN A 146 -3.26 0.55 8.42
C ASN A 146 -4.59 0.10 9.08
N PRO A 147 -5.63 -0.31 8.30
CA PRO A 147 -6.90 -0.80 8.85
C PRO A 147 -6.76 -2.12 9.64
N PHE A 148 -5.56 -2.62 9.87
CA PHE A 148 -5.32 -3.90 10.53
C PHE A 148 -4.67 -3.76 11.91
N ASN A 149 -4.39 -2.53 12.35
CA ASN A 149 -4.00 -2.23 13.73
C ASN A 149 -5.21 -1.87 14.57
#